data_AF-A0A086JK14-F1
#
_entry.id   AF-A0A086JK14-F1
#
_cell.length_a   1.000
_cell.length_b   1.000
_cell.length_c   1.000
_cell.angle_alpha   90.00
_cell.angle_beta   90.00
_cell.angle_gamma   90.00
#
_symmetry.space_group_name_H-M   'P 1'
#
loop_
_entity.id
_entity.type
_entity.pdbx_description
1 polymer ?
#
loop_
_entity_poly.entity_id
_entity_poly.type
_entity_poly.pdbx_seq_one_letter_code
_entity_poly.pdbx_strand_id
1 'polypeptide(L)' 'MDLYRDCLIEVLKKQTQPQSKAAIVQEMSQALNRRIDLPDFTLRKLLRELAVNESGFWSFKGRVPESGDGDVPLPPVF' A
#
# COMPACT_ATOMS: atom_id res chain seq x y z
N MET A 1 14.21 -0.78 -9.32
CA MET A 1 14.02 0.43 -8.49
C MET A 1 12.84 0.23 -7.52
N ASP A 2 12.51 -1.03 -7.20
CA ASP A 2 11.17 -1.39 -6.72
C ASP A 2 11.16 -1.88 -5.27
N LEU A 3 12.34 -2.14 -4.68
CA LEU A 3 12.49 -2.62 -3.30
C LEU A 3 11.67 -1.82 -2.28
N TYR A 4 11.75 -0.49 -2.32
CA TYR A 4 11.02 0.37 -1.38
C TYR A 4 9.52 0.38 -1.66
N ARG A 5 9.12 0.20 -2.93
CA ARG A 5 7.73 0.13 -3.34
C ARG A 5 7.11 -1.20 -2.91
N ASP A 6 7.77 -2.31 -3.19
CA ASP A 6 7.34 -3.66 -2.77
C ASP A 6 7.25 -3.75 -1.25
N CYS A 7 8.29 -3.29 -0.54
CA CYS A 7 8.27 -3.23 0.92
C CYS A 7 7.13 -2.36 1.46
N LEU A 8 6.88 -1.19 0.86
CA LEU A 8 5.78 -0.32 1.27
C LEU A 8 4.42 -0.99 1.03
N ILE A 9 4.25 -1.70 -0.08
CA ILE A 9 3.04 -2.48 -0.37
C ILE A 9 2.85 -3.57 0.70
N GLU A 10 3.88 -4.33 1.04
CA GLU A 10 3.79 -5.37 2.08
C GLU A 10 3.43 -4.80 3.45
N VAL A 11 4.06 -3.70 3.86
CA VAL A 11 3.78 -3.01 5.12
C VAL A 11 2.33 -2.53 5.15
N LEU A 12 1.89 -1.84 4.09
CA LEU A 12 0.53 -1.33 3.99
C LEU A 12 -0.52 -2.46 3.94
N LYS A 13 -0.22 -3.59 3.28
CA LYS A 13 -1.13 -4.76 3.23
C LYS A 13 -1.28 -5.48 4.57
N LYS A 14 -0.23 -5.51 5.38
CA LYS A 14 -0.25 -6.12 6.73
C LYS A 14 -0.93 -5.21 7.77
N GLN A 15 -1.17 -3.96 7.40
CA GLN A 15 -1.69 -2.94 8.27
C GLN A 15 -3.16 -3.20 8.62
N THR A 16 -3.47 -3.36 9.91
CA THR A 16 -4.84 -3.54 10.42
C THR A 16 -5.56 -2.22 10.72
N GLN A 17 -4.82 -1.12 10.88
CA GLN A 17 -5.34 0.21 11.20
C GLN A 17 -4.51 1.32 10.53
N PRO A 18 -5.08 2.49 10.17
CA PRO A 18 -4.32 3.60 9.60
C PRO A 18 -3.13 4.02 10.49
N GLN A 19 -1.98 4.30 9.87
CA GLN A 19 -0.71 4.55 10.54
C GLN A 19 -0.12 5.88 10.08
N SER A 20 0.65 6.52 10.95
CA SER A 20 1.37 7.73 10.57
C SER A 20 2.52 7.41 9.61
N LYS A 21 2.97 8.41 8.85
CA LYS A 21 4.15 8.29 7.97
C LYS A 21 5.37 7.76 8.74
N ALA A 22 5.58 8.24 9.97
CA ALA A 22 6.71 7.83 10.80
C ALA A 22 6.66 6.34 11.15
N ALA A 23 5.48 5.83 11.53
CA ALA A 23 5.28 4.42 11.82
C ALA A 23 5.55 3.54 10.58
N ILE A 24 5.05 3.95 9.41
CA ILE A 24 5.30 3.22 8.16
C ILE A 24 6.79 3.19 7.82
N VAL A 25 7.51 4.30 7.95
CA VAL A 25 8.96 4.35 7.70
C VAL A 25 9.73 3.46 8.67
N GLN A 26 9.31 3.42 9.94
CA GLN A 26 9.89 2.53 10.94
C GLN A 26 9.68 1.05 10.57
N GLU A 27 8.45 0.67 10.21
CA GLU A 27 8.12 -0.70 9.76
C GLU A 27 8.91 -1.08 8.51
N MET A 28 9.02 -0.19 7.52
CA MET A 28 9.85 -0.43 6.33
C MET A 28 11.32 -0.62 6.70
N SER A 29 11.83 0.16 7.66
CA SER A 29 13.21 0.06 8.11
C SER A 29 13.49 -1.30 8.77
N GLN A 30 12.53 -1.79 9.57
CA GLN A 30 12.61 -3.11 10.18
C GLN A 30 12.50 -4.24 9.14
N ALA A 31 11.55 -4.13 8.21
CA ALA A 31 11.34 -5.13 7.15
C ALA A 31 12.55 -5.27 6.24
N LEU A 32 13.22 -4.16 5.91
CA LEU A 32 14.43 -4.16 5.07
C LEU A 32 15.72 -4.36 5.87
N ASN A 33 15.64 -4.49 7.20
CA ASN A 33 16.76 -4.52 8.15
C ASN A 33 17.82 -3.44 7.84
N ARG A 34 17.36 -2.24 7.46
CA ARG A 34 18.23 -1.14 7.03
C ARG A 34 17.53 0.19 7.17
N ARG A 35 18.31 1.27 7.15
CA ARG A 35 17.76 2.63 7.13
C ARG A 35 17.12 2.93 5.78
N ILE A 36 15.97 3.59 5.81
CA ILE A 36 15.30 4.11 4.61
C ILE A 36 16.02 5.37 4.15
N ASP A 37 16.83 5.27 3.10
CA ASP A 37 17.53 6.40 2.47
C ASP A 37 16.71 7.01 1.32
N LEU A 38 15.38 7.00 1.47
CA LEU A 38 14.47 7.50 0.46
C LEU A 38 14.19 9.00 0.70
N PRO A 39 14.37 9.88 -0.30
CA PRO A 39 14.00 11.29 -0.17
C PRO A 39 12.52 11.44 0.21
N ASP A 40 12.22 12.40 1.08
CA ASP A 40 10.87 12.59 1.62
C ASP A 40 9.83 12.89 0.52
N PHE A 41 10.23 13.59 -0.55
CA PHE A 41 9.37 13.80 -1.71
C PHE A 41 9.01 12.49 -2.42
N THR A 42 9.99 11.59 -2.62
CA THR A 42 9.79 10.28 -3.24
C THR A 42 8.90 9.38 -2.37
N LEU A 43 9.13 9.38 -1.05
CA LEU A 43 8.28 8.64 -0.12
C LEU A 43 6.83 9.12 -0.16
N ARG A 44 6.62 10.45 -0.11
CA ARG A 44 5.28 11.05 -0.21
C ARG A 44 4.61 10.79 -1.56
N LYS A 45 5.38 10.63 -2.64
CA LYS A 45 4.84 10.25 -3.94
C LYS A 45 4.33 8.80 -3.88
N LEU A 46 5.17 7.86 -3.43
CA LEU A 46 4.80 6.44 -3.29
C LEU A 46 3.60 6.24 -2.36
N LEU A 47 3.58 6.93 -1.22
CA LEU A 47 2.45 6.89 -0.29
C LEU A 47 1.16 7.37 -0.96
N ARG A 48 1.19 8.43 -1.78
CA ARG A 48 -0.02 8.89 -2.50
C ARG A 48 -0.46 7.95 -3.62
N GLU A 49 0.48 7.20 -4.18
CA GLU A 49 0.19 6.20 -5.21
C GLU A 49 -0.43 4.92 -4.62
N LEU A 50 0.03 4.48 -3.45
CA LEU A 50 -0.29 3.18 -2.84
C LEU A 50 -1.20 3.24 -1.62
N ALA A 51 -1.36 4.42 -1.02
CA ALA A 51 -2.14 4.64 0.19
C ALA A 51 -3.07 5.85 0.05
N VAL A 52 -4.10 5.85 0.87
CA VAL A 52 -5.00 7.00 1.09
C VAL A 52 -4.58 7.70 2.36
N ASN A 53 -4.63 9.02 2.37
CA ASN A 53 -4.34 9.83 3.54
C ASN A 53 -5.62 10.41 4.12
N GLU A 54 -5.93 10.05 5.36
CA GLU A 54 -7.05 10.58 6.13
C GLU A 54 -6.49 11.22 7.40
N SER A 55 -6.60 12.54 7.51
CA SER A 55 -6.18 13.30 8.70
C SER A 55 -4.72 13.04 9.15
N GLY A 56 -3.81 12.82 8.20
CA GLY A 56 -2.40 12.53 8.50
C GLY A 56 -2.07 11.05 8.73
N PHE A 57 -3.08 10.17 8.71
CA PHE A 57 -2.91 8.73 8.74
C PHE A 57 -2.99 8.14 7.34
N TRP A 58 -2.17 7.15 7.07
CA TRP A 58 -2.09 6.45 5.80
C TRP A 58 -2.63 5.04 5.97
N SER A 59 -3.48 4.63 5.04
CA SER A 59 -4.04 3.28 4.96
C SER A 59 -3.90 2.77 3.52
N PHE A 60 -3.76 1.45 3.36
CA PHE A 60 -3.56 0.86 2.05
C PHE A 60 -4.71 1.22 1.12
N LYS A 61 -4.37 1.85 -0.01
CA LYS A 61 -5.32 2.12 -1.08
C LYS A 61 -5.45 0.81 -1.81
N GLY A 62 -6.37 -0.03 -1.34
CA GLY A 62 -6.64 -1.32 -1.96
C GLY A 62 -6.93 -1.14 -3.44
N ARG A 63 -5.92 -1.32 -4.30
CA ARG A 63 -6.08 -1.40 -5.74
C ARG A 63 -6.03 -2.87 -6.11
N VAL A 64 -7.25 -3.42 -6.14
CA VAL A 64 -7.79 -4.51 -6.96
C VAL A 64 -7.26 -5.93 -6.67
N PRO A 65 -8.15 -6.90 -6.39
CA PRO A 65 -7.78 -8.32 -6.43
C PRO A 65 -7.30 -8.66 -7.85
N GLU A 66 -6.09 -9.19 -7.99
CA GLU A 66 -5.63 -9.84 -9.23
C GLU A 66 -6.34 -11.19 -9.51
N SER A 67 -7.56 -11.40 -9.02
CA SER A 67 -8.36 -12.59 -9.31
C SER A 67 -9.84 -12.30 -9.10
N GLY A 68 -10.54 -12.21 -10.21
CA GLY A 68 -11.97 -12.03 -10.34
C GLY A 68 -12.27 -12.10 -11.82
N ASP A 69 -11.96 -13.26 -12.40
CA ASP A 69 -12.50 -13.69 -13.69
C ASP A 69 -13.97 -13.29 -13.76
N GLY A 70 -14.34 -12.60 -14.83
CA GLY A 70 -15.70 -12.10 -15.02
C GLY A 70 -16.66 -13.25 -15.23
N ASP A 71 -17.15 -13.88 -14.17
CA ASP A 71 -18.36 -14.69 -14.24
C ASP A 71 -19.55 -13.75 -14.12
N VAL A 72 -19.97 -13.24 -15.28
CA VAL A 72 -21.26 -12.57 -15.45
C VAL A 72 -22.30 -13.68 -15.53
N PRO A 73 -23.22 -13.85 -14.56
CA PRO A 73 -24.31 -14.79 -14.76
C PRO A 73 -25.21 -14.25 -15.87
N LEU A 74 -25.28 -14.96 -17.00
CA LEU A 74 -26.28 -14.70 -18.04
C LEU A 74 -27.68 -14.78 -17.40
N PRO A 75 -28.59 -13.83 -17.68
CA PRO A 75 -29.97 -13.98 -17.24
C PRO A 75 -30.60 -15.19 -17.96
N PRO A 76 -31.44 -15.99 -17.28
CA PRO A 76 -32.20 -17.02 -17.96
C PRO A 76 -33.17 -16.34 -18.93
N VAL A 77 -33.01 -16.65 -20.22
CA VAL A 77 -34.02 -16.35 -21.23
C VAL A 77 -35.20 -17.27 -20.94
N PHE A 78 -36.31 -16.69 -20.48
CA PHE A 78 -37.64 -17.29 -20.49
C PHE A 78 -38.48 -16.61 -21.57
#